data_AF-A0A8T6IF02-F1
#
_entry.id   AF-A0A8T6IF02-F1
#
_cell.length_a   1.000
_cell.length_b   1.000
_cell.length_c   1.000
_cell.angle_alpha   90.00
_cell.angle_beta   90.00
_cell.angle_gamma   90.00
#
_symmetry.space_group_name_H-M   'P 1'
#
loop_
_entity.id
_entity.type
_entity.pdbx_description
1 polymer ?
#
loop_
_entity_poly.entity_id
_entity_poly.type
_entity_poly.pdbx_seq_one_letter_code
_entity_poly.pdbx_strand_id
1 'polypeptide(L)'
;MRIKIDRVADRGDLARERLVLRVRKDADIGDFMLIRTGFRGRSVTTNVTNSLWFPYQEVAEGDLIVVYSKSGTNKRHARDSGGTVHFFYWGQRSPLWDTDDAAPVLLYAPEWKHRTPEQLHRSA
;
A
#
# COMPACT_ATOMS: atom_id res chain seq x y z
N MET A 1 14.67 -2.91 4.96
CA MET A 1 13.21 -2.88 5.27
C MET A 1 12.65 -4.29 5.18
N ARG A 2 11.68 -4.65 6.03
CA ARG A 2 11.04 -5.98 6.05
C ARG A 2 10.16 -6.23 4.82
N ILE A 3 9.58 -5.18 4.27
CA ILE A 3 8.75 -5.21 3.07
C ILE A 3 9.33 -4.22 2.07
N LYS A 4 9.35 -4.59 0.79
CA LYS A 4 9.85 -3.71 -0.28
C LYS A 4 8.85 -3.60 -1.42
N ILE A 5 8.81 -2.43 -2.05
CA ILE A 5 8.17 -2.24 -3.35
C ILE A 5 8.98 -2.99 -4.40
N ASP A 6 8.30 -3.79 -5.23
CA ASP A 6 8.90 -4.54 -6.33
C ASP A 6 8.67 -3.84 -7.66
N ARG A 7 7.39 -3.62 -8.01
CA ARG A 7 6.98 -2.99 -9.26
C ARG A 7 5.51 -2.57 -9.22
N VAL A 8 5.16 -1.66 -10.13
CA VAL A 8 3.77 -1.47 -10.56
C VAL A 8 3.53 -2.29 -11.82
N ALA A 9 2.48 -3.10 -11.84
CA ALA A 9 2.06 -3.89 -12.99
C ALA A 9 0.82 -3.27 -13.64
N ASP A 10 0.72 -3.36 -14.97
CA ASP A 10 -0.46 -2.94 -15.74
C ASP A 10 -0.84 -1.46 -15.47
N ARG A 11 0.17 -0.59 -15.45
CA ARG A 11 0.04 0.86 -15.25
C ARG A 11 -1.03 1.46 -16.18
N GLY A 12 -1.91 2.30 -15.64
CA GLY A 12 -2.94 2.99 -16.42
C GLY A 12 -4.18 2.15 -16.76
N ASP A 13 -4.18 0.84 -16.49
CA ASP A 13 -5.36 -0.02 -16.67
C ASP A 13 -6.02 -0.30 -15.32
N LEU A 14 -7.05 0.47 -14.94
CA LEU A 14 -7.71 0.33 -13.63
C LEU A 14 -8.17 -1.10 -13.31
N ALA A 15 -8.57 -1.89 -14.32
CA ALA A 15 -9.06 -3.23 -14.08
C ALA A 15 -7.94 -4.19 -13.62
N ARG A 16 -6.69 -3.92 -14.01
CA ARG A 16 -5.52 -4.80 -13.79
C ARG A 16 -4.40 -4.16 -12.98
N GLU A 17 -4.38 -2.84 -12.86
CA GLU A 17 -3.31 -2.07 -12.23
C GLU A 17 -3.13 -2.51 -10.78
N ARG A 18 -1.88 -2.87 -10.45
CA ARG A 18 -1.52 -3.34 -9.11
C ARG A 18 -0.09 -2.99 -8.74
N LEU A 19 0.10 -2.60 -7.48
CA LEU A 19 1.40 -2.51 -6.86
C LEU A 19 1.77 -3.88 -6.28
N VAL A 20 2.98 -4.34 -6.55
CA VAL A 20 3.52 -5.60 -6.03
C VAL A 20 4.58 -5.29 -5.00
N LEU A 21 4.43 -5.84 -3.79
CA LEU A 21 5.42 -5.79 -2.72
C LEU A 21 5.91 -7.20 -2.40
N ARG A 22 7.15 -7.30 -1.93
CA ARG A 22 7.74 -8.56 -1.45
C ARG A 22 8.06 -8.48 0.02
N VAL A 23 7.69 -9.52 0.74
CA VAL A 23 8.05 -9.70 2.15
C VAL A 23 9.43 -10.35 2.21
N ARG A 24 10.36 -9.66 2.86
CA ARG A 24 11.77 -10.04 3.01
C ARG A 24 12.11 -10.55 4.39
N LYS A 25 11.27 -10.25 5.38
CA LYS A 25 11.29 -10.76 6.74
C LYS A 25 9.87 -10.68 7.28
N ASP A 26 9.54 -11.57 8.21
CA ASP A 26 8.25 -11.59 8.90
C ASP A 26 7.91 -10.21 9.49
N ALA A 27 6.65 -9.82 9.35
CA ALA A 27 6.12 -8.54 9.81
C ALA A 27 4.60 -8.59 9.95
N ASP A 28 4.03 -7.61 10.65
CA ASP A 28 2.62 -7.25 10.49
C ASP A 28 2.51 -6.16 9.40
N ILE A 29 1.71 -6.38 8.35
CA ILE A 29 1.55 -5.39 7.28
C ILE A 29 0.78 -4.14 7.73
N GLY A 30 0.01 -4.23 8.81
CA GLY A 30 -0.70 -3.10 9.42
C GLY A 30 0.21 -2.01 9.99
N ASP A 31 1.48 -2.34 10.26
CA ASP A 31 2.53 -1.37 10.62
C ASP A 31 3.04 -0.56 9.43
N PHE A 32 2.51 -0.78 8.23
CA PHE A 32 2.91 -0.08 7.02
C PHE A 32 1.75 0.73 6.43
N MET A 33 2.09 1.80 5.74
CA MET A 33 1.15 2.61 4.97
C MET A 33 1.72 2.86 3.58
N LEU A 34 0.90 2.69 2.56
CA LEU A 34 1.23 3.15 1.22
C LEU A 34 0.71 4.56 1.02
N ILE A 35 1.52 5.40 0.40
CA ILE A 35 1.07 6.70 -0.10
C ILE A 35 1.46 6.88 -1.57
N ARG A 36 0.59 7.55 -2.32
CA ARG A 36 0.90 8.07 -3.64
C ARG A 36 1.49 9.47 -3.47
N THR A 37 2.68 9.64 -4.02
CA THR A 37 3.39 10.92 -4.04
C THR A 37 3.62 11.36 -5.47
N GLY A 38 3.75 12.67 -5.70
CA GLY A 38 4.34 13.18 -6.93
C GLY A 38 5.82 12.76 -7.03
N PHE A 39 6.33 12.70 -8.24
CA PHE A 39 7.71 12.33 -8.54
C PHE A 39 8.28 13.30 -9.58
N ARG A 40 9.48 13.83 -9.32
CA ARG A 40 10.15 14.73 -10.25
C ARG A 40 11.65 14.43 -10.28
N GLY A 41 12.17 14.19 -11.47
CA GLY A 41 13.57 13.83 -11.67
C GLY A 41 13.90 12.49 -11.03
N ARG A 42 14.45 12.51 -9.81
CA ARG A 42 14.91 11.32 -9.07
C ARG A 42 14.35 11.23 -7.65
N SER A 43 13.40 12.09 -7.29
CA SER A 43 12.89 12.22 -5.93
C SER A 43 11.38 12.32 -5.91
N VAL A 44 10.80 11.79 -4.84
CA VAL A 44 9.41 12.05 -4.48
C VAL A 44 9.24 13.52 -4.08
N THR A 45 8.05 14.05 -4.27
CA THR A 45 7.70 15.43 -3.92
C THR A 45 6.75 15.45 -2.72
N THR A 46 6.45 16.65 -2.22
CA THR A 46 5.47 16.87 -1.16
C THR A 46 4.01 16.69 -1.63
N ASN A 47 3.77 16.41 -2.91
CA ASN A 47 2.44 16.19 -3.46
C ASN A 47 1.89 14.80 -3.05
N VAL A 48 1.35 14.67 -1.84
CA VAL A 48 0.76 13.42 -1.32
C VAL A 48 -0.75 13.44 -1.54
N THR A 49 -1.30 12.47 -2.28
CA THR A 49 -2.70 12.54 -2.79
C THR A 49 -3.58 11.35 -2.45
N ASN A 50 -3.01 10.17 -2.17
CA ASN A 50 -3.76 8.98 -1.77
C ASN A 50 -2.97 8.22 -0.71
N SER A 51 -3.66 7.62 0.26
CA SER A 51 -3.08 6.72 1.25
C SER A 51 -3.87 5.41 1.33
N LEU A 52 -3.17 4.33 1.65
CA LEU A 52 -3.76 3.04 2.02
C LEU A 52 -3.09 2.58 3.30
N TRP A 53 -3.88 2.46 4.36
CA TRP A 53 -3.47 1.77 5.57
C TRP A 53 -3.92 0.32 5.47
N PHE A 54 -3.00 -0.62 5.64
CA PHE A 54 -3.35 -2.03 5.66
C PHE A 54 -4.03 -2.40 6.99
N PRO A 55 -4.94 -3.40 6.99
CA PRO A 55 -5.37 -4.01 8.24
C PRO A 55 -4.19 -4.74 8.90
N TYR A 56 -4.21 -4.84 10.23
CA TYR A 56 -3.28 -5.70 10.97
C TYR A 56 -3.41 -7.14 10.51
N GLN A 57 -2.31 -7.68 9.99
CA GLN A 57 -2.23 -9.02 9.43
C GLN A 57 -0.77 -9.47 9.31
N GLU A 58 -0.47 -10.64 9.84
CA GLU A 58 0.85 -11.24 9.73
C GLU A 58 1.17 -11.64 8.28
N VAL A 59 2.40 -11.37 7.87
CA VAL A 59 2.97 -11.79 6.59
C VAL A 59 4.36 -12.39 6.83
N ALA A 60 4.66 -13.49 6.13
CA ALA A 60 5.90 -14.25 6.32
C ALA A 60 6.93 -13.95 5.23
N GLU A 61 8.21 -14.17 5.52
CA GLU A 61 9.27 -14.09 4.52
C GLU A 61 8.95 -14.94 3.29
N GLY A 62 9.10 -14.35 2.10
CA GLY A 62 8.77 -14.99 0.83
C GLY A 62 7.33 -14.76 0.36
N ASP A 63 6.44 -14.24 1.21
CA ASP A 63 5.09 -13.83 0.81
C ASP A 63 5.10 -12.71 -0.24
N LEU A 64 4.01 -12.66 -1.00
CA LEU A 64 3.74 -11.61 -1.98
C LEU A 64 2.55 -10.78 -1.52
N ILE A 65 2.67 -9.46 -1.59
CA ILE A 65 1.56 -8.55 -1.36
C ILE A 65 1.21 -7.89 -2.69
N VAL A 66 -0.07 -7.98 -3.06
CA VAL A 66 -0.61 -7.42 -4.30
C VAL A 66 -1.69 -6.43 -3.94
N VAL A 67 -1.47 -5.16 -4.25
CA VAL A 67 -2.42 -4.08 -3.98
C VAL A 67 -3.00 -3.61 -5.30
N TYR A 68 -4.25 -3.95 -5.57
CA TYR A 68 -4.98 -3.41 -6.73
C TYR A 68 -5.38 -1.96 -6.47
N SER A 69 -5.29 -1.11 -7.48
CA SER A 69 -5.73 0.29 -7.36
C SER A 69 -7.25 0.39 -7.18
N LYS A 70 -8.02 -0.47 -7.85
CA LYS A 70 -9.49 -0.50 -7.80
C LYS A 70 -10.06 -0.98 -6.46
N SER A 71 -11.38 -0.88 -6.32
CA SER A 71 -12.16 -1.51 -5.25
C SER A 71 -12.19 -3.04 -5.35
N GLY A 72 -12.35 -3.69 -4.20
CA GLY A 72 -12.50 -5.14 -4.08
C GLY A 72 -12.48 -5.58 -2.63
N THR A 73 -12.43 -6.89 -2.42
CA THR A 73 -12.42 -7.51 -1.09
C THR A 73 -11.10 -8.20 -0.86
N ASN A 74 -10.43 -7.86 0.24
CA ASN A 74 -9.15 -8.44 0.61
C ASN A 74 -9.26 -9.97 0.70
N LYS A 75 -8.25 -10.67 0.20
CA LYS A 75 -8.21 -12.14 0.21
C LYS A 75 -6.78 -12.63 0.20
N ARG A 76 -6.60 -13.91 0.53
CA ARG A 76 -5.30 -14.59 0.52
C ARG A 76 -5.37 -15.89 -0.23
N HIS A 77 -4.25 -16.26 -0.85
CA HIS A 77 -4.11 -17.51 -1.59
C HIS A 77 -2.75 -18.12 -1.29
N ALA A 78 -2.73 -19.35 -0.76
CA ALA A 78 -1.51 -20.12 -0.62
C ALA A 78 -0.99 -20.48 -2.02
N ARG A 79 0.34 -20.43 -2.22
CA ARG A 79 0.95 -20.85 -3.47
C ARG A 79 1.50 -22.27 -3.35
N ASP A 80 1.41 -23.02 -4.44
CA ASP A 80 1.98 -24.37 -4.55
C ASP A 80 3.50 -24.37 -4.35
N SER A 81 4.18 -23.28 -4.74
CA SER A 81 5.63 -23.09 -4.57
C SER A 81 6.03 -22.66 -3.15
N GLY A 82 5.09 -22.59 -2.21
CA GLY A 82 5.30 -22.05 -0.88
C GLY A 82 5.01 -20.53 -0.74
N GLY A 83 4.68 -20.14 0.49
CA GLY A 83 4.26 -18.78 0.85
C GLY A 83 2.84 -18.42 0.39
N THR A 84 2.41 -17.24 0.76
CA THR A 84 1.05 -16.72 0.55
C THR A 84 1.07 -15.48 -0.34
N VAL A 85 0.07 -15.33 -1.21
CA VAL A 85 -0.25 -14.07 -1.87
C VAL A 85 -1.38 -13.39 -1.12
N HIS A 86 -1.12 -12.18 -0.64
CA HIS A 86 -2.10 -11.33 0.04
C HIS A 86 -2.59 -10.26 -0.93
N PHE A 87 -3.89 -10.23 -1.18
CA PHE A 87 -4.54 -9.27 -2.08
C PHE A 87 -5.24 -8.19 -1.28
N PHE A 88 -4.89 -6.94 -1.57
CA PHE A 88 -5.52 -5.73 -1.03
C PHE A 88 -6.04 -4.86 -2.16
N TYR A 89 -6.96 -3.95 -1.81
CA TYR A 89 -7.65 -3.09 -2.77
C TYR A 89 -7.68 -1.65 -2.26
N TRP A 90 -7.19 -0.71 -3.07
CA TRP A 90 -7.05 0.70 -2.72
C TRP A 90 -8.31 1.53 -3.02
N GLY A 91 -9.35 0.92 -3.59
CA GLY A 91 -10.67 1.56 -3.68
C GLY A 91 -10.78 2.73 -4.65
N GLN A 92 -9.82 2.89 -5.56
CA GLN A 92 -9.77 4.02 -6.49
C GLN A 92 -10.72 3.83 -7.66
N ARG A 93 -11.21 4.96 -8.19
CA ARG A 93 -12.08 5.01 -9.38
C ARG A 93 -11.33 5.29 -10.68
N SER A 94 -10.02 5.57 -10.58
CA SER A 94 -9.09 5.78 -11.69
C SER A 94 -7.78 5.08 -11.38
N PRO A 95 -6.96 4.74 -12.40
CA PRO A 95 -5.60 4.28 -12.17
C PRO A 95 -4.81 5.30 -11.36
N LEU A 96 -3.83 4.83 -10.58
CA LEU A 96 -2.94 5.65 -9.77
C LEU A 96 -1.63 5.96 -10.49
N TRP A 97 -1.23 5.14 -11.47
CA TRP A 97 0.10 5.15 -12.08
C TRP A 97 0.05 5.34 -13.60
N ASP A 98 -0.92 6.12 -14.08
CA ASP A 98 -1.15 6.49 -15.49
C ASP A 98 -0.19 7.57 -16.01
N THR A 99 0.57 8.21 -15.11
CA THR A 99 1.57 9.23 -15.43
C THR A 99 2.95 8.86 -14.86
N ASP A 100 4.01 9.45 -15.42
CA ASP A 100 5.40 9.27 -14.96
C ASP A 100 5.82 10.25 -13.84
N ASP A 101 4.90 11.11 -13.39
CA ASP A 101 5.11 12.07 -12.32
C ASP A 101 4.56 11.60 -10.97
N ALA A 102 4.36 10.29 -10.80
CA ALA A 102 3.85 9.68 -9.58
C ALA A 102 4.69 8.47 -9.14
N ALA A 103 4.84 8.31 -7.83
CA ALA A 103 5.56 7.19 -7.24
C ALA A 103 4.87 6.66 -5.96
N PRO A 104 4.87 5.33 -5.74
CA PRO A 104 4.47 4.74 -4.48
C PRO A 104 5.57 4.92 -3.43
N VAL A 105 5.18 5.30 -2.22
CA VAL A 105 6.05 5.28 -1.04
C VAL A 105 5.44 4.34 -0.01
N LEU A 106 6.27 3.45 0.51
CA LEU A 106 5.93 2.56 1.61
C LEU A 106 6.54 3.11 2.90
N LEU A 107 5.69 3.59 3.78
CA LEU A 107 6.07 4.05 5.11
C LEU A 107 6.02 2.87 6.08
N TYR A 108 6.99 2.81 6.99
CA TYR A 108 6.91 1.97 8.18
C TYR A 108 6.51 2.86 9.36
N ALA A 109 5.31 2.64 9.90
CA ALA A 109 4.64 3.46 10.89
C ALA A 109 4.02 2.59 12.00
N PRO A 110 4.85 1.85 12.78
CA PRO A 110 4.37 0.98 13.87
C PRO A 110 3.78 1.77 15.04
N GLU A 111 4.11 3.06 15.14
CA GLU A 111 3.60 3.98 16.14
C GLU A 111 2.87 5.12 15.47
N TRP A 112 1.64 5.36 15.91
CA TRP A 112 0.78 6.41 15.40
C TRP A 112 -0.15 6.89 16.51
N LYS A 113 -0.64 8.12 16.37
CA LYS A 113 -1.57 8.74 17.33
C LYS A 113 -2.68 9.44 16.57
N HIS A 114 -3.87 9.43 17.15
CA HIS A 114 -5.01 10.20 16.67
C HIS A 114 -5.77 10.81 17.84
N ARG A 115 -6.65 11.76 17.54
CA ARG A 115 -7.73 12.19 18.41
C ARG A 115 -9.03 11.94 17.67
N THR A 116 -10.08 11.59 18.40
CA THR A 116 -11.41 11.51 17.80
C THR A 116 -11.91 12.92 17.47
N PRO A 117 -12.82 13.08 16.48
CA PRO A 117 -13.44 14.38 16.20
C PRO A 117 -14.04 15.03 17.46
N GLU A 118 -14.68 14.24 18.32
CA GLU A 118 -15.27 14.72 19.58
C GLU A 118 -14.22 15.30 20.53
N GLN A 119 -13.04 14.68 20.61
CA GLN A 119 -11.91 15.17 21.41
C GLN A 119 -11.28 16.45 20.86
N LEU A 120 -11.47 16.76 19.59
CA LEU A 120 -10.97 18.00 18.97
C LEU A 120 -11.92 19.19 19.22
N HIS A 121 -13.23 18.93 19.26
CA HIS A 121 -14.25 19.97 19.43
C HIS A 121 -14.53 20.35 20.89
N ARG A 122 -14.13 19.53 21.85
CA ARG A 122 -14.13 19.92 23.28
C ARG A 122 -12.82 20.63 23.60
N SER A 123 -12.75 21.91 23.23
CA SER A 123 -11.72 22.83 23.72
C SER A 123 -12.42 23.93 24.54
N ALA A 124 -12.24 23.84 25.86
CA ALA A 124 -12.76 24.71 26.95
C ALA A 124 -14.28 24.67 27.20
#